data_AF-R1HTN5-F1
#
_entry.id   AF-R1HTN5-F1
#
_cell.length_a   1.000
_cell.length_b   1.000
_cell.length_c   1.000
_cell.angle_alpha   90.00
_cell.angle_beta   90.00
_cell.angle_gamma   90.00
#
_symmetry.space_group_name_H-M   'P 1'
#
loop_
_entity.id
_entity.type
_entity.pdbx_description
1 polymer ?
#
loop_
_entity_poly.entity_id
_entity_poly.type
_entity_poly.pdbx_seq_one_letter_code
_entity_poly.pdbx_strand_id
1 'polypeptide(L)'
;MAKDPVVLASPLTHGSRFQTETVAGRLTVATLGDKLTGAGVAAVMAVLNTYYGSTLTAAQLAALKGVTGDNYVFVGACDVIAAVAPGTEAALGALLVTAMKTAGNTVPG
;
A
#
# COMPACT_ATOMS: atom_id res chain seq x y z
N MET A 1 -0.80 -7.55 -28.00
CA MET A 1 -1.41 -6.30 -27.52
C MET A 1 -0.88 -6.05 -26.12
N ALA A 2 0.13 -5.19 -25.99
CA ALA A 2 0.66 -4.80 -24.70
C ALA A 2 -0.38 -3.92 -24.01
N LYS A 3 -0.88 -4.32 -22.82
CA LYS A 3 -1.59 -3.38 -21.95
C LYS A 3 -0.52 -2.52 -21.29
N ASP A 4 -0.50 -1.25 -21.63
CA ASP A 4 0.31 -0.25 -20.93
C ASP A 4 0.06 -0.34 -19.41
N PRO A 5 1.11 -0.22 -18.59
CA PRO A 5 0.93 -0.16 -17.14
C PRO A 5 0.11 1.09 -16.81
N VAL A 6 -0.94 0.92 -16.01
CA VAL A 6 -1.69 2.03 -15.43
C VAL A 6 -0.78 2.71 -14.41
N VAL A 7 0.03 3.67 -14.88
CA VAL A 7 0.79 4.58 -14.02
C VAL A 7 -0.19 5.65 -13.55
N LEU A 8 -0.89 5.37 -12.45
CA LEU A 8 -1.57 6.41 -11.67
C LEU A 8 -0.51 7.21 -10.90
N ALA A 9 0.32 7.97 -11.64
CA ALA A 9 1.10 9.04 -11.04
C ALA A 9 0.12 10.13 -10.60
N SER A 10 -0.36 10.06 -9.36
CA SER A 10 -1.11 11.17 -8.78
C SER A 10 -0.17 12.38 -8.71
N PRO A 11 -0.64 13.58 -9.13
CA PRO A 11 0.20 14.77 -9.15
C PRO A 11 0.71 15.06 -7.74
N LEU A 12 1.99 15.43 -7.67
CA LEU A 12 2.73 15.84 -6.48
C LEU A 12 1.98 16.96 -5.72
N THR A 13 1.03 16.61 -4.87
CA THR A 13 0.54 17.53 -3.85
C THR A 13 1.66 17.65 -2.83
N HIS A 14 2.43 18.72 -2.93
CA HIS A 14 3.46 19.19 -2.00
C HIS A 14 2.95 19.44 -0.54
N GLY A 15 1.82 18.84 -0.16
CA GLY A 15 1.25 18.81 1.19
C GLY A 15 1.07 17.41 1.77
N SER A 16 1.41 16.33 1.06
CA SER A 16 1.32 14.95 1.59
C SER A 16 2.71 14.35 1.71
N ARG A 17 3.15 14.04 2.93
CA ARG A 17 4.41 13.32 3.22
C ARG A 17 4.39 11.85 2.77
N PHE A 18 3.63 11.52 1.71
CA PHE A 18 3.43 10.16 1.25
C PHE A 18 3.42 10.10 -0.26
N GLN A 19 4.08 9.08 -0.82
CA GLN A 19 4.02 8.71 -2.22
C GLN A 19 3.32 7.37 -2.35
N THR A 20 2.42 7.24 -3.32
CA THR A 20 1.71 5.98 -3.60
C THR A 20 1.89 5.62 -5.06
N GLU A 21 2.28 4.37 -5.31
CA GLU A 21 2.54 3.85 -6.65
C GLU A 21 1.93 2.45 -6.79
N THR A 22 1.42 2.13 -7.97
CA THR A 22 0.93 0.78 -8.28
C THR A 22 1.59 0.29 -9.55
N VAL A 23 2.25 -0.87 -9.48
CA VAL A 23 2.92 -1.50 -10.61
C VAL A 23 2.61 -2.98 -10.60
N ALA A 24 2.04 -3.50 -11.70
CA ALA A 24 1.84 -4.94 -11.93
C ALA A 24 1.18 -5.71 -10.76
N GLY A 25 0.13 -5.14 -10.13
CA GLY A 25 -0.56 -5.79 -9.00
C GLY A 25 0.14 -5.64 -7.65
N ARG A 26 1.13 -4.75 -7.57
CA ARG A 26 1.82 -4.36 -6.34
C ARG A 26 1.54 -2.89 -6.06
N LEU A 27 1.08 -2.61 -4.85
CA LEU A 27 0.93 -1.27 -4.29
C LEU A 27 2.15 -0.94 -3.42
N THR A 28 2.77 0.20 -3.64
CA THR A 28 3.81 0.76 -2.77
C THR A 28 3.31 2.08 -2.19
N VAL A 29 3.42 2.24 -0.88
CA VAL A 29 3.16 3.51 -0.19
C VAL A 29 4.38 3.87 0.64
N ALA A 30 5.06 4.95 0.29
CA ALA A 30 6.25 5.44 0.97
C ALA A 30 5.95 6.72 1.77
N THR A 31 6.58 6.87 2.92
CA THR A 31 6.68 8.13 3.66
C THR A 31 7.82 8.99 3.08
N LEU A 32 7.63 10.30 3.09
CA LEU A 32 8.61 11.29 2.65
C LEU A 32 9.10 12.08 3.86
N GLY A 33 10.26 11.67 4.40
CA GLY A 33 10.97 12.37 5.48
C GLY A 33 10.74 11.82 6.90
N ASP A 34 9.75 10.95 7.10
CA ASP A 34 9.50 10.28 8.39
C ASP A 34 9.56 8.75 8.24
N LYS A 35 9.83 8.02 9.33
CA LYS A 35 9.81 6.57 9.45
C LYS A 35 8.56 6.12 10.17
N LEU A 36 8.06 4.95 9.78
CA LEU A 36 7.06 4.21 10.52
C LEU A 36 7.56 3.90 11.93
N THR A 37 6.80 4.33 12.92
CA THR A 37 6.95 3.91 14.32
C THR A 37 6.36 2.51 14.52
N GLY A 38 6.59 1.89 15.69
CA GLY A 38 5.92 0.63 16.03
C GLY A 38 4.39 0.71 15.95
N ALA A 39 3.80 1.86 16.31
CA ALA A 39 2.37 2.13 16.14
C ALA A 39 1.97 2.23 14.66
N GLY A 40 2.81 2.85 13.83
CA GLY A 40 2.62 2.94 12.38
C GLY A 40 2.62 1.58 11.70
N VAL A 41 3.59 0.72 12.05
CA VAL A 41 3.65 -0.66 11.56
C VAL A 41 2.40 -1.43 11.99
N ALA A 42 1.99 -1.34 13.26
CA ALA A 42 0.79 -2.01 13.75
C ALA A 42 -0.49 -1.56 13.02
N ALA A 43 -0.64 -0.26 12.76
CA ALA A 43 -1.78 0.29 12.04
C ALA A 43 -1.82 -0.17 10.58
N VAL A 44 -0.68 -0.20 9.89
CA VAL A 44 -0.54 -0.73 8.54
C VAL A 44 -0.94 -2.21 8.50
N MET A 45 -0.43 -3.01 9.43
CA MET A 45 -0.74 -4.44 9.49
C MET A 45 -2.23 -4.69 9.76
N ALA A 46 -2.90 -3.87 10.57
CA ALA A 46 -4.34 -3.97 10.80
C ALA A 46 -5.17 -3.71 9.52
N VAL A 47 -4.76 -2.71 8.71
CA VAL A 47 -5.38 -2.44 7.41
C VAL A 47 -5.18 -3.64 6.47
N LEU A 48 -3.96 -4.15 6.35
CA LEU A 48 -3.65 -5.29 5.47
C LEU A 48 -4.40 -6.55 5.89
N ASN A 49 -4.49 -6.84 7.19
CA ASN A 49 -5.25 -7.98 7.70
C ASN A 49 -6.74 -7.88 7.33
N THR A 50 -7.33 -6.69 7.44
CA THR A 50 -8.72 -6.44 7.04
C THR A 50 -8.90 -6.57 5.53
N TYR A 51 -7.96 -6.04 4.75
CA TYR A 51 -7.97 -6.12 3.30
C TYR A 51 -7.97 -7.57 2.82
N TYR A 52 -7.01 -8.39 3.24
CA TYR A 52 -6.92 -9.79 2.81
C TYR A 52 -7.94 -10.72 3.47
N GLY A 53 -8.42 -10.39 4.67
CA GLY A 53 -9.30 -11.25 5.46
C GLY A 53 -10.79 -11.09 5.21
N SER A 54 -11.28 -9.88 4.88
CA SER A 54 -12.73 -9.62 4.85
C SER A 54 -13.23 -8.69 3.75
N THR A 55 -12.33 -8.02 3.01
CA THR A 55 -12.71 -6.99 2.04
C THR A 55 -12.85 -7.53 0.61
N LEU A 56 -12.20 -8.66 0.31
CA LEU A 56 -12.07 -9.17 -1.06
C LEU A 56 -13.14 -10.21 -1.42
N THR A 57 -13.63 -10.12 -2.66
CA THR A 57 -14.43 -11.20 -3.26
C THR A 57 -13.58 -12.45 -3.51
N ALA A 58 -14.22 -13.60 -3.71
CA ALA A 58 -13.53 -14.85 -4.01
C ALA A 58 -12.64 -14.76 -5.27
N ALA A 59 -13.10 -14.04 -6.31
CA ALA A 59 -12.32 -13.85 -7.54
C ALA A 59 -11.08 -12.98 -7.32
N GLN A 60 -11.20 -11.92 -6.52
CA GLN A 60 -10.07 -11.06 -6.16
C GLN A 60 -9.05 -11.79 -5.30
N LEU A 61 -9.51 -12.61 -4.35
CA LEU A 61 -8.63 -13.45 -3.55
C LEU A 61 -7.91 -14.50 -4.41
N ALA A 62 -8.59 -15.10 -5.39
CA ALA A 62 -7.97 -16.02 -6.33
C ALA A 62 -6.89 -15.36 -7.20
N ALA A 63 -7.11 -14.10 -7.62
CA ALA A 63 -6.09 -13.34 -8.36
C ALA A 63 -4.83 -13.10 -7.51
N LEU A 64 -4.99 -12.82 -6.21
CA LEU A 64 -3.86 -12.64 -5.29
C LEU A 64 -3.09 -13.94 -5.01
N LYS A 65 -3.74 -15.11 -5.05
CA LYS A 65 -3.05 -16.41 -4.91
C LYS A 65 -2.05 -16.69 -6.03
N GLY A 66 -2.17 -15.99 -7.17
CA GLY A 66 -1.23 -16.07 -8.27
C GLY A 66 0.00 -15.15 -8.12
N VAL A 67 0.01 -14.26 -7.12
CA VAL A 67 1.16 -13.39 -6.84
C VAL A 67 2.26 -14.24 -6.21
N THR A 68 3.49 -14.12 -6.70
CA THR A 68 4.65 -14.90 -6.24
C THR A 68 5.87 -14.01 -5.98
N GLY A 69 6.84 -14.52 -5.23
CA GLY A 69 8.09 -13.82 -4.89
C GLY A 69 7.90 -12.67 -3.91
N ASP A 70 8.70 -11.61 -4.04
CA ASP A 70 8.74 -10.45 -3.12
C ASP A 70 7.55 -9.50 -3.26
N ASN A 71 6.52 -9.89 -4.01
CA ASN A 71 5.34 -9.07 -4.28
C ASN A 71 4.23 -9.25 -3.24
N TYR A 72 4.43 -10.07 -2.20
CA TYR A 72 3.40 -10.39 -1.20
C TYR A 72 3.11 -9.21 -0.26
N VAL A 73 3.92 -9.04 0.78
CA VAL A 73 3.78 -7.95 1.75
C VAL A 73 5.17 -7.67 2.33
N PHE A 74 5.59 -6.42 2.30
CA PHE A 74 6.77 -5.92 2.99
C PHE A 74 6.43 -4.61 3.69
N VAL A 75 6.79 -4.50 4.96
CA VAL A 75 6.65 -3.25 5.73
C VAL A 75 8.05 -2.84 6.17
N GLY A 76 8.61 -1.87 5.45
CA GLY A 76 9.89 -1.25 5.76
C GLY A 76 9.74 -0.06 6.71
N ALA A 77 10.85 0.56 7.03
CA ALA A 77 10.86 1.74 7.90
C ALA A 77 10.24 2.97 7.21
N CYS A 78 10.34 3.08 5.88
CA CYS A 78 9.85 4.25 5.13
C CYS A 78 8.80 3.89 4.08
N ASP A 79 8.45 2.61 3.95
CA ASP A 79 7.63 2.14 2.85
C ASP A 79 6.85 0.88 3.20
N VAL A 80 5.70 0.74 2.55
CA VAL A 80 4.84 -0.43 2.60
C VAL A 80 4.65 -0.91 1.19
N ILE A 81 4.90 -2.19 0.95
CA ILE A 81 4.69 -2.87 -0.31
C ILE A 81 3.67 -3.98 -0.06
N ALA A 82 2.61 -4.04 -0.86
CA ALA A 82 1.55 -5.03 -0.70
C ALA A 82 1.00 -5.49 -2.05
N ALA A 83 0.72 -6.79 -2.15
CA ALA A 83 -0.05 -7.36 -3.25
C ALA A 83 -1.45 -6.78 -3.23
N VAL A 84 -1.93 -6.31 -4.38
CA VAL A 84 -3.23 -5.65 -4.47
C VAL A 84 -4.08 -6.27 -5.57
N ALA A 85 -5.31 -6.59 -5.23
CA ALA A 85 -6.29 -7.13 -6.15
C ALA A 85 -6.69 -6.06 -7.19
N PRO A 86 -6.85 -6.45 -8.47
CA PRO A 86 -7.24 -5.52 -9.52
C PRO A 86 -8.49 -4.70 -9.16
N GLY A 87 -8.42 -3.39 -9.35
CA GLY A 87 -9.52 -2.45 -9.12
C GLY A 87 -9.71 -2.00 -7.66
N THR A 88 -8.81 -2.37 -6.75
CA THR A 88 -8.86 -1.97 -5.33
C THR A 88 -7.68 -1.09 -4.90
N GLU A 89 -6.83 -0.71 -5.84
CA GLU A 89 -5.52 -0.11 -5.58
C GLU A 89 -5.62 1.26 -4.93
N ALA A 90 -6.50 2.12 -5.47
CA ALA A 90 -6.77 3.43 -4.89
C ALA A 90 -7.39 3.35 -3.48
N ALA A 91 -8.28 2.38 -3.24
CA ALA A 91 -8.94 2.20 -1.96
C ALA A 91 -7.96 1.71 -0.88
N LEU A 92 -7.14 0.70 -1.19
CA LEU A 92 -6.12 0.20 -0.27
C LEU A 92 -5.05 1.28 -0.01
N GLY A 93 -4.60 1.99 -1.05
CA GLY A 93 -3.65 3.10 -0.91
C GLY A 93 -4.13 4.18 0.06
N ALA A 94 -5.39 4.59 -0.06
CA ALA A 94 -5.99 5.59 0.84
C ALA A 94 -6.06 5.10 2.30
N LEU A 95 -6.42 3.82 2.53
CA LEU A 95 -6.46 3.23 3.86
C LEU A 95 -5.07 3.17 4.50
N LEU A 96 -4.06 2.74 3.73
CA LEU A 96 -2.67 2.69 4.20
C LEU A 96 -2.14 4.08 4.53
N VAL A 97 -2.34 5.07 3.67
CA VAL A 97 -1.96 6.47 3.94
C VAL A 97 -2.65 6.98 5.20
N THR A 98 -3.93 6.67 5.40
CA THR A 98 -4.67 7.07 6.60
C THR A 98 -4.08 6.44 7.86
N ALA A 99 -3.84 5.12 7.85
CA ALA A 99 -3.23 4.41 8.97
C ALA A 99 -1.86 4.99 9.35
N MET A 100 -1.03 5.30 8.35
CA MET A 100 0.29 5.89 8.57
C MET A 100 0.23 7.35 9.04
N LYS A 101 -0.79 8.12 8.64
CA LYS A 101 -1.02 9.48 9.17
C LYS A 101 -1.49 9.44 10.62
N THR A 102 -2.47 8.60 10.94
CA THR A 102 -3.05 8.49 12.29
C THR A 102 -2.04 8.01 13.32
N ALA A 103 -1.08 7.18 12.91
CA ALA A 103 -0.02 6.71 13.80
C ALA A 103 1.01 7.78 14.22
N GLY A 104 0.96 8.99 13.65
CA GLY A 104 1.82 10.11 14.09
C GLY A 104 3.31 9.81 13.93
N ASN A 105 3.69 9.26 12.77
CA ASN A 105 5.08 8.92 12.45
C ASN A 105 5.95 10.19 12.37
N THR A 106 6.75 10.45 13.41
CA THR A 106 7.59 11.66 13.57
C THR A 106 9.09 11.36 13.61
N VAL A 107 9.48 10.10 13.46
CA VAL A 107 10.89 9.69 13.47
C VAL A 107 11.51 10.06 12.13
N PRO A 108 12.58 10.86 12.04
CA PRO A 108 13.15 11.24 10.75
C PRO A 108 13.67 10.05 9.91
N GLY A 109 13.35 10.09 8.61
CA GLY A 109 13.75 9.17 7.53
C GLY A 109 15.24 9.18 7.23
#